data_AF-A0A9E7UBJ4-F1
#
_entry.id   AF-A0A9E7UBJ4-F1
#
_cell.length_a   1.000
_cell.length_b   1.000
_cell.length_c   1.000
_cell.angle_alpha   90.00
_cell.angle_beta   90.00
_cell.angle_gamma   90.00
#
_symmetry.space_group_name_H-M   'P 1'
#
loop_
_entity.id
_entity.type
_entity.pdbx_description
1 polymer ?
#
loop_
_entity_poly.entity_id
_entity_poly.type
_entity_poly.pdbx_seq_one_letter_code
_entity_poly.pdbx_strand_id
1 'polypeptide(L)'
;MSNPWIAIGALALVGLLVPLVMVGASSLLRPSVPEQGKRAVYESGEVPTGNTRIRFNIQYYMVALLFVIFDIETVLIFPWTVIYRDAVSSAGIVPVLVPMLVFIGVLVVGLAWAWRNGAVRWVKSPRADRRETAE
;
A
#
# COMPACT_ATOMS: atom_id res chain seq x y z
N MET A 1 -37.09 7.43 -3.03
CA MET A 1 -35.74 6.92 -3.37
C MET A 1 -34.74 7.64 -2.48
N SER A 2 -34.22 7.00 -1.44
CA SER A 2 -33.18 7.59 -0.57
C SER A 2 -31.90 7.78 -1.37
N ASN A 3 -31.30 8.97 -1.31
CA ASN A 3 -30.05 9.26 -2.02
C ASN A 3 -28.95 8.29 -1.53
N PRO A 4 -28.35 7.46 -2.41
CA PRO A 4 -27.37 6.44 -2.01
C PRO A 4 -26.13 7.04 -1.34
N TRP A 5 -25.80 8.30 -1.61
CA TRP A 5 -24.71 9.02 -0.96
C TRP A 5 -24.95 9.24 0.54
N ILE A 6 -26.21 9.33 0.98
CA ILE A 6 -26.56 9.42 2.40
C ILE A 6 -26.21 8.11 3.11
N ALA A 7 -26.46 6.96 2.47
CA ALA A 7 -26.10 5.66 3.04
C ALA A 7 -24.58 5.49 3.14
N ILE A 8 -23.83 5.90 2.12
CA ILE A 8 -22.35 5.87 2.14
C ILE A 8 -21.81 6.80 3.23
N GLY A 9 -22.32 8.02 3.32
CA GLY A 9 -21.92 8.99 4.35
C GLY A 9 -22.25 8.50 5.76
N ALA A 10 -23.43 7.91 5.97
CA ALA A 10 -23.83 7.31 7.23
C ALA A 10 -22.92 6.13 7.61
N LEU A 11 -22.57 5.26 6.65
CA LEU A 11 -21.65 4.15 6.87
C LEU A 11 -20.25 4.63 7.25
N ALA A 12 -19.72 5.64 6.55
CA ALA A 12 -18.43 6.23 6.87
C ALA A 12 -18.42 6.86 8.28
N LEU A 13 -19.50 7.56 8.63
CA LEU A 13 -19.69 8.15 9.95
C LEU A 13 -19.70 7.06 11.04
N VAL A 14 -20.49 5.99 10.87
CA VAL A 14 -20.53 4.86 11.81
C VAL A 14 -19.15 4.18 11.89
N GLY A 15 -18.50 3.95 10.75
CA GLY A 15 -17.17 3.33 10.67
C GLY A 15 -16.08 4.13 11.38
N LEU A 16 -16.22 5.47 11.46
CA LEU A 16 -15.33 6.33 12.24
C LEU A 16 -15.73 6.40 13.72
N LEU A 17 -17.03 6.55 14.00
CA LEU A 17 -17.54 6.74 15.36
C LEU A 17 -17.33 5.51 16.23
N VAL A 18 -17.52 4.30 15.70
CA VAL A 18 -17.40 3.07 16.49
C VAL A 18 -15.98 2.91 17.08
N PRO A 19 -14.89 2.95 16.30
CA PRO A 19 -13.53 2.90 16.84
C PRO A 19 -13.24 4.04 17.83
N LEU A 20 -13.68 5.27 17.55
CA LEU A 20 -13.47 6.41 18.43
C LEU A 20 -14.17 6.24 19.78
N VAL A 21 -15.44 5.80 19.77
CA VAL A 21 -16.21 5.53 21.00
C VAL A 21 -15.57 4.37 21.76
N MET A 22 -15.11 3.31 21.09
CA MET A 22 -14.44 2.20 21.77
C MET A 22 -13.11 2.62 22.39
N VAL A 23 -12.29 3.42 21.69
CA VAL A 23 -11.03 3.96 22.24
C VAL A 23 -11.31 4.92 23.40
N GLY A 24 -12.33 5.78 23.28
CA GLY A 24 -12.75 6.70 24.35
C GLY A 24 -13.34 5.99 25.57
N ALA A 25 -14.17 4.97 25.38
CA ALA A 25 -14.69 4.15 26.46
C ALA A 25 -13.58 3.36 27.13
N SER A 26 -12.65 2.78 26.35
CA SER A 26 -11.49 2.06 26.87
C SER A 26 -10.57 2.99 27.70
N SER A 27 -10.32 4.21 27.24
CA SER A 27 -9.48 5.16 27.97
C SER A 27 -10.13 5.66 29.27
N LEU A 28 -11.46 5.74 29.33
CA LEU A 28 -12.22 6.14 30.52
C LEU A 28 -12.36 5.01 31.55
N LEU A 29 -12.60 3.77 31.09
CA LEU A 29 -12.84 2.60 31.95
C LEU A 29 -11.54 1.94 32.43
N ARG A 30 -10.43 2.09 31.68
CA ARG A 30 -9.16 1.43 32.01
C ARG A 30 -8.54 2.00 33.29
N PRO A 31 -8.09 1.15 34.23
CA PRO A 31 -7.26 1.58 35.35
C PRO A 31 -5.98 2.26 34.87
N SER A 32 -5.77 3.51 35.27
CA SER A 32 -4.56 4.26 34.95
C SER A 32 -3.60 4.22 36.13
N VAL A 33 -2.50 3.47 35.99
CA VAL A 33 -1.39 3.45 36.95
C VAL A 33 -0.15 3.98 36.25
N PRO A 34 0.11 5.31 36.31
CA PRO A 34 1.24 5.92 35.63
C PRO A 34 2.54 5.45 36.26
N GLU A 35 3.37 4.81 35.45
CA GLU A 35 4.67 4.25 35.84
C GLU A 35 5.67 4.58 34.73
N GLN A 36 6.88 5.00 35.08
CA GLN A 36 7.90 5.38 34.10
C GLN A 36 8.32 4.19 33.24
N GLY A 37 8.45 3.01 33.85
CA GLY A 37 8.77 1.76 33.14
C GLY A 37 7.74 1.38 32.06
N LYS A 38 6.44 1.68 32.26
CA LYS A 38 5.39 1.42 31.27
C LYS A 38 5.44 2.34 30.05
N ARG A 39 6.22 3.42 30.12
CA ARG A 39 6.42 4.40 29.04
C ARG A 39 7.76 4.25 28.35
N ALA A 40 8.63 3.36 28.85
CA ALA A 40 9.91 3.07 28.22
C ALA A 40 9.70 2.32 26.90
N VAL A 41 10.59 2.54 25.94
CA VAL A 41 10.62 1.77 24.69
C VAL A 41 10.98 0.32 25.02
N TYR A 42 10.28 -0.62 24.40
CA TYR A 42 10.54 -2.05 24.58
C TYR A 42 11.89 -2.44 23.97
N GLU A 43 12.82 -2.91 24.80
CA GLU A 43 14.13 -3.45 24.40
C GLU A 43 14.43 -4.74 25.19
N SER A 44 13.46 -5.66 25.26
CA SER A 44 13.58 -6.96 25.98
C SER A 44 14.07 -6.86 27.44
N GLY A 45 13.76 -5.76 28.12
CA GLY A 45 14.15 -5.50 29.52
C GLY A 45 15.42 -4.67 29.70
N GLU A 46 16.14 -4.37 28.61
CA GLU A 46 17.32 -3.52 28.64
C GLU A 46 16.99 -2.04 28.45
N VAL A 47 17.92 -1.17 28.83
CA VAL A 47 17.82 0.26 28.53
C VAL A 47 18.10 0.45 27.03
N PRO A 48 17.20 1.08 26.25
CA PRO A 48 17.46 1.36 24.85
C PRO A 48 18.77 2.15 24.69
N THR A 49 19.73 1.58 23.97
CA THR A 49 21.03 2.21 23.71
C THR A 49 21.25 2.41 22.22
N GLY A 50 22.02 3.44 21.87
CA GLY A 50 22.32 3.78 20.48
C GLY A 50 21.47 4.90 19.89
N ASN A 51 21.65 5.14 18.61
CA ASN A 51 21.03 6.24 17.88
C ASN A 51 19.80 5.74 17.12
N THR A 52 18.67 6.45 17.23
CA THR A 52 17.42 6.15 16.50
C THR A 52 17.52 6.42 14.98
N ARG A 53 18.59 7.08 14.53
CA ARG A 53 18.80 7.39 13.10
C ARG A 53 19.36 6.19 12.35
N ILE A 54 18.45 5.34 11.87
CA ILE A 54 18.77 4.27 10.93
C ILE A 54 18.60 4.77 9.48
N ARG A 55 19.49 4.33 8.60
CA ARG A 55 19.32 4.51 7.15
C ARG A 55 18.36 3.44 6.65
N PHE A 56 17.12 3.84 6.40
CA PHE A 56 16.18 2.97 5.70
C PHE A 56 16.69 2.64 4.31
N ASN A 57 16.42 1.42 3.88
CA ASN A 57 16.84 0.95 2.58
C ASN A 57 16.07 1.68 1.47
N ILE A 58 16.75 2.06 0.38
CA ILE A 58 16.13 2.77 -0.75
C ILE A 58 15.01 1.96 -1.43
N GLN A 59 15.00 0.65 -1.23
CA GLN A 59 14.02 -0.24 -1.83
C GLN A 59 12.57 0.05 -1.43
N TYR A 60 12.33 0.57 -0.22
CA TYR A 60 10.99 1.05 0.17
C TYR A 60 10.51 2.18 -0.74
N TYR A 61 11.40 3.10 -1.10
CA TYR A 61 11.11 4.18 -2.02
C TYR A 61 10.88 3.66 -3.45
N MET A 62 11.72 2.71 -3.92
CA MET A 62 11.56 2.14 -5.26
C MET A 62 10.21 1.43 -5.43
N VAL A 63 9.79 0.65 -4.42
CA VAL A 63 8.49 -0.03 -4.44
C VAL A 63 7.33 0.98 -4.37
N ALA A 64 7.43 2.01 -3.52
CA ALA A 64 6.40 3.04 -3.42
C ALA A 64 6.25 3.84 -4.74
N LEU A 65 7.36 4.19 -5.39
CA LEU A 65 7.35 4.87 -6.68
C LEU A 65 6.70 4.00 -7.76
N LEU A 66 7.07 2.72 -7.82
CA LEU A 66 6.48 1.78 -8.76
C LEU A 66 4.97 1.61 -8.51
N PHE A 67 4.55 1.53 -7.26
CA PHE A 67 3.14 1.47 -6.88
C PHE A 67 2.35 2.69 -7.37
N VAL A 68 2.87 3.91 -7.16
CA VAL A 68 2.19 5.15 -7.60
C VAL A 68 2.05 5.20 -9.12
N ILE A 69 3.06 4.76 -9.87
CA ILE A 69 3.00 4.69 -11.33
C ILE A 69 1.89 3.73 -11.76
N PHE A 70 1.87 2.51 -11.21
CA PHE A 70 0.80 1.55 -11.52
C PHE A 70 -0.59 2.03 -11.10
N ASP A 71 -0.71 2.71 -9.96
CA ASP A 71 -2.00 3.23 -9.48
C ASP A 71 -2.59 4.23 -10.49
N ILE A 72 -1.77 5.19 -10.95
CA ILE A 72 -2.16 6.15 -12.00
C ILE A 72 -2.57 5.42 -13.29
N GLU A 73 -1.85 4.37 -13.66
CA GLU A 73 -2.17 3.60 -14.86
C GLU A 73 -3.51 2.87 -14.73
N THR A 74 -3.83 2.31 -13.56
CA THR A 74 -5.15 1.68 -13.36
C THR A 74 -6.28 2.70 -13.46
N VAL A 75 -6.09 3.93 -12.96
CA VAL A 75 -7.04 5.04 -13.14
C VAL A 75 -7.30 5.34 -14.62
N LEU A 76 -6.29 5.21 -15.48
CA LEU A 76 -6.44 5.37 -16.93
C LEU A 76 -7.16 4.19 -17.60
N ILE A 77 -7.11 2.99 -17.01
CA ILE A 77 -7.84 1.81 -17.51
C ILE A 77 -9.34 1.92 -17.25
N PHE A 78 -9.77 2.56 -16.16
CA PHE A 78 -11.18 2.65 -15.77
C PHE A 78 -12.11 3.27 -16.83
N PRO A 79 -11.81 4.45 -17.42
CA PRO A 79 -12.67 5.02 -18.46
C PRO A 79 -12.88 4.08 -19.64
N TRP A 80 -11.83 3.35 -20.05
CA TRP A 80 -11.92 2.38 -21.13
C TRP A 80 -12.85 1.22 -20.78
N THR A 81 -12.79 0.68 -19.56
CA THR A 81 -13.67 -0.44 -19.15
C THR A 81 -15.15 -0.05 -19.11
N VAL A 82 -15.44 1.22 -18.77
CA VAL A 82 -16.81 1.74 -18.72
C VAL A 82 -17.42 1.88 -20.11
N ILE A 83 -16.65 2.36 -21.10
CA ILE A 83 -17.14 2.63 -22.46
C ILE A 83 -16.94 1.47 -23.44
N TYR A 84 -16.28 0.39 -23.01
CA TYR A 84 -15.83 -0.69 -23.89
C TYR A 84 -16.94 -1.25 -24.78
N ARG A 85 -18.12 -1.54 -24.21
CA ARG A 85 -19.23 -2.16 -24.96
C ARG A 85 -19.75 -1.24 -26.08
N ASP A 86 -19.97 0.02 -25.77
CA ASP A 86 -20.48 1.00 -26.72
C ASP A 86 -19.45 1.25 -27.83
N ALA A 87 -18.18 1.41 -27.46
CA ALA A 87 -17.08 1.60 -28.41
C ALA A 87 -16.90 0.39 -29.35
N VAL A 88 -17.01 -0.83 -28.83
CA VAL A 88 -16.93 -2.06 -29.66
C VAL A 88 -18.12 -2.15 -30.61
N SER A 89 -19.31 -1.74 -30.18
CA SER A 89 -20.50 -1.75 -31.04
C SER A 89 -20.41 -0.75 -32.20
N SER A 90 -19.75 0.41 -32.00
CA SER A 90 -19.63 1.46 -33.01
C SER A 90 -18.42 1.31 -33.93
N ALA A 91 -17.26 0.92 -33.39
CA ALA A 91 -15.99 0.89 -34.12
C ALA A 91 -15.49 -0.54 -34.41
N GLY A 92 -16.07 -1.56 -33.79
CA GLY A 92 -15.59 -2.94 -33.83
C GLY A 92 -14.51 -3.23 -32.79
N ILE A 93 -14.23 -4.51 -32.57
CA ILE A 93 -13.39 -4.96 -31.45
C ILE A 93 -11.90 -4.60 -31.61
N VAL A 94 -11.38 -4.66 -32.83
CA VAL A 94 -9.96 -4.44 -33.13
C VAL A 94 -9.51 -3.02 -32.80
N PRO A 95 -10.16 -1.93 -33.28
CA PRO A 95 -9.72 -0.57 -32.98
C PRO A 95 -9.86 -0.18 -31.51
N VAL A 96 -10.71 -0.86 -30.74
CA VAL A 96 -10.88 -0.62 -29.29
C VAL A 96 -9.86 -1.41 -28.46
N LEU A 97 -9.52 -2.63 -28.88
CA LEU A 97 -8.66 -3.53 -28.14
C LEU A 97 -7.17 -3.26 -28.36
N VAL A 98 -6.75 -2.95 -29.59
CA VAL A 98 -5.34 -2.76 -29.94
C VAL A 98 -4.67 -1.64 -29.13
N PRO A 99 -5.24 -0.43 -29.01
CA PRO A 99 -4.64 0.63 -28.20
C PRO A 99 -4.48 0.22 -26.74
N MET A 100 -5.43 -0.56 -26.22
CA MET A 100 -5.40 -1.00 -24.82
C MET A 100 -4.36 -2.07 -24.56
N LEU A 101 -4.20 -3.01 -25.50
CA LEU A 101 -3.12 -3.98 -25.46
C LEU A 101 -1.76 -3.32 -25.57
N VAL A 102 -1.63 -2.28 -26.40
CA VAL A 102 -0.39 -1.49 -26.50
C VAL A 102 -0.13 -0.74 -25.19
N PHE A 103 -1.14 -0.09 -24.62
CA PHE A 103 -1.04 0.60 -23.33
C PHE A 103 -0.54 -0.35 -22.24
N ILE A 104 -1.22 -1.49 -22.03
CA ILE A 104 -0.82 -2.52 -21.06
C ILE A 104 0.57 -3.08 -21.39
N GLY A 105 0.87 -3.31 -22.67
CA GLY A 105 2.17 -3.82 -23.12
C GLY A 105 3.33 -2.93 -22.71
N VAL A 106 3.18 -1.60 -22.80
CA VAL A 106 4.18 -0.64 -22.33
C VAL A 106 4.42 -0.80 -20.82
N LEU A 107 3.38 -1.02 -20.03
CA LEU A 107 3.48 -1.20 -18.56
C LEU A 107 4.24 -2.48 -18.22
N VAL A 108 3.90 -3.58 -18.91
CA VAL A 108 4.55 -4.88 -18.70
C VAL A 108 6.04 -4.79 -19.06
N VAL A 109 6.40 -4.07 -20.12
CA VAL A 109 7.81 -3.83 -20.47
C VAL A 109 8.53 -3.02 -19.40
N GLY A 110 7.91 -1.93 -18.91
CA GLY A 110 8.45 -1.14 -17.80
C GLY A 110 8.66 -1.96 -16.53
N LEU A 111 7.69 -2.81 -16.18
CA LEU A 111 7.77 -3.73 -15.05
C LEU A 111 8.90 -4.75 -15.21
N ALA A 112 8.98 -5.39 -16.38
CA ALA A 112 10.00 -6.39 -16.67
C ALA A 112 11.41 -5.79 -16.57
N TRP A 113 11.58 -4.56 -17.07
CA TRP A 113 12.84 -3.82 -16.94
C TRP A 113 13.17 -3.50 -15.48
N ALA A 114 12.20 -2.99 -14.71
CA ALA A 114 12.38 -2.68 -13.29
C ALA A 114 12.75 -3.93 -12.48
N TRP A 115 12.11 -5.07 -12.78
CA TRP A 115 12.42 -6.36 -12.19
C TRP A 115 13.85 -6.79 -12.54
N ARG A 116 14.24 -6.70 -13.81
CA ARG A 116 15.58 -7.10 -14.28
C ARG A 116 16.69 -6.30 -13.61
N ASN A 117 16.44 -5.02 -13.31
CA ASN A 117 17.36 -4.13 -12.61
C ASN A 117 17.34 -4.27 -11.09
N GLY A 118 16.47 -5.12 -10.55
CA GLY A 118 16.40 -5.38 -9.13
C GLY A 118 15.69 -4.32 -8.31
N ALA A 119 14.86 -3.47 -8.94
CA ALA A 119 14.06 -2.47 -8.24
C ALA A 119 13.09 -3.09 -7.21
N VAL A 120 12.70 -4.34 -7.44
CA VAL A 120 11.78 -5.11 -6.60
C VAL A 120 12.49 -6.21 -5.80
N ARG A 121 13.83 -6.33 -5.93
CA ARG A 121 14.57 -7.33 -5.14
C ARG A 121 14.70 -6.84 -3.72
N TRP A 122 14.42 -7.68 -2.73
CA TRP A 122 14.65 -7.35 -1.33
C TRP A 122 16.12 -7.59 -0.96
N VAL A 123 16.75 -6.61 -0.30
CA VAL A 123 18.09 -6.78 0.29
C VAL A 123 17.95 -7.76 1.45
N LYS A 124 18.62 -8.91 1.35
CA LYS A 124 18.93 -9.74 2.51
C LYS A 124 19.98 -9.01 3.34
N SER A 125 19.84 -9.00 4.66
CA SER A 125 20.86 -8.40 5.52
C SER A 125 22.19 -9.13 5.29
N PRO A 126 23.36 -8.43 5.25
CA PRO A 126 24.66 -9.10 5.11
C PRO A 126 24.95 -10.14 6.21
N ARG A 127 24.23 -10.08 7.34
CA ARG A 127 24.34 -11.07 8.42
C ARG A 127 23.53 -12.35 8.14
N ALA A 128 22.49 -12.27 7.30
CA ALA A 128 21.70 -13.43 6.90
C ALA A 128 22.49 -14.31 5.91
N ASP A 129 23.13 -13.70 4.91
CA ASP A 129 23.97 -14.42 3.94
C ASP A 129 25.17 -15.12 4.58
N ARG A 130 25.80 -14.51 5.61
CA ARG A 130 26.98 -15.09 6.29
C ARG A 130 26.65 -16.38 7.07
N ARG A 131 25.41 -16.54 7.53
CA ARG A 131 24.98 -17.78 8.24
C ARG A 131 24.73 -18.92 7.27
N GLU A 132 24.19 -18.64 6.09
CA GLU A 132 23.89 -19.63 5.05
C GLU A 132 25.16 -20.24 4.42
N THR A 133 26.28 -19.50 4.42
CA THR A 133 27.60 -20.02 3.96
C THR A 133 28.42 -20.72 5.05
N ALA A 134 27.98 -20.69 6.30
CA ALA A 134 28.68 -21.25 7.44
C ALA A 134 28.10 -22.59 7.94
N GLU A 135 27.04 -23.08 7.28
CA GLU A 135 26.45 -24.41 7.41
C GLU A 135 26.76 -25.24 6.16
#